data_AF-A0A950Q641-F1
#
_entry.id   AF-A0A950Q641-F1
#
_cell.length_a   1.000
_cell.length_b   1.000
_cell.length_c   1.000
_cell.angle_alpha   90.00
_cell.angle_beta   90.00
_cell.angle_gamma   90.00
#
_symmetry.space_group_name_H-M   'P 1'
#
loop_
_entity.id
_entity.type
_entity.pdbx_description
1 polymer ?
#
loop_
_entity_poly.entity_id
_entity_poly.type
_entity_poly.pdbx_seq_one_letter_code
_entity_poly.pdbx_strand_id
1 'polypeptide(L)'
;MTRGLTAGSNLPGAVSRVIGIFVVLFSMLAATATPANAIGEIVGPAVTSISPNSGTTDGGTTVTITGTNFAGTFLVLFGATQATSYTVDSSTQITAVSPAHFAGVVDVRVNTAAGASPISQNDQFTFVAPTPTVTSISPSSGPTTGGTSVTITGTHLNSVLEVLFGNADATSFAHVSDTQITAVAPAHAAGTVDITLFSPQGTSATSAADQFTFITPAPTVTAVSPSSGTTAGGTSVTITGTNFASASAVKFGTTAATTFTVNSATQITVTAPAGAAGTVDI
;
A
#
# COMPACT_ATOMS: atom_id res chain seq x y z
N MET A 1 26.17 6.71 66.97
CA MET A 1 26.55 7.02 68.37
C MET A 1 25.66 8.18 68.78
N THR A 2 24.65 8.03 69.64
CA THR A 2 24.73 7.58 71.04
C THR A 2 23.44 6.88 71.50
N ARG A 3 23.64 5.86 72.33
CA ARG A 3 22.72 5.05 73.18
C ARG A 3 21.79 5.95 74.04
N GLY A 4 20.64 5.56 74.61
CA GLY A 4 19.92 4.29 74.78
C GLY A 4 18.94 4.38 75.98
N LEU A 5 18.08 3.35 76.12
CA LEU A 5 17.51 2.76 77.37
C LEU A 5 16.32 3.48 78.08
N THR A 6 15.06 2.97 77.98
CA THR A 6 14.32 2.01 78.89
C THR A 6 13.82 2.63 80.20
N ALA A 7 12.70 2.27 80.88
CA ALA A 7 11.54 1.39 80.70
C ALA A 7 10.60 1.58 81.93
N GLY A 8 9.36 1.08 81.87
CA GLY A 8 8.49 0.75 83.04
C GLY A 8 7.57 1.87 83.52
N SER A 9 6.34 1.66 84.02
CA SER A 9 5.68 0.45 84.52
C SER A 9 4.16 0.69 84.71
N ASN A 10 3.39 -0.40 84.80
CA ASN A 10 1.94 -0.52 84.89
C ASN A 10 1.21 0.13 86.10
N LEU A 11 -0.07 0.43 85.85
CA LEU A 11 -1.28 0.67 86.67
C LEU A 11 -1.31 0.21 88.15
N PRO A 12 -2.11 0.87 89.04
CA PRO A 12 -3.49 0.39 89.31
C PRO A 12 -4.55 1.46 89.73
N GLY A 13 -5.84 1.10 89.61
CA GLY A 13 -6.90 1.50 90.58
C GLY A 13 -7.94 2.54 90.13
N ALA A 14 -9.17 2.09 89.92
CA ALA A 14 -10.34 2.91 89.60
C ALA A 14 -10.98 3.57 90.83
N VAL A 15 -11.51 4.81 90.70
CA VAL A 15 -12.67 5.28 91.48
C VAL A 15 -13.54 6.25 90.64
N SER A 16 -14.83 5.89 90.59
CA SER A 16 -16.04 6.56 90.07
C SER A 16 -16.13 8.09 90.19
N ARG A 17 -16.61 8.77 89.12
CA ARG A 17 -17.63 9.85 89.19
C ARG A 17 -18.49 9.92 87.92
N VAL A 18 -19.80 9.92 88.14
CA VAL A 18 -20.93 9.99 87.20
C VAL A 18 -21.13 11.41 86.67
N ILE A 19 -21.38 11.58 85.36
CA ILE A 19 -22.03 12.79 84.79
C ILE A 19 -23.12 12.33 83.81
N GLY A 20 -24.33 12.86 84.03
CA GLY A 20 -25.60 12.33 83.54
C GLY A 20 -25.90 12.51 82.05
N ILE A 21 -26.60 11.51 81.52
CA ILE A 21 -27.25 11.47 80.21
C ILE A 21 -28.56 12.27 80.27
N PHE A 22 -28.75 13.20 79.33
CA PHE A 22 -30.06 13.79 79.02
C PHE A 22 -30.79 12.86 78.05
N VAL A 23 -31.86 12.21 78.50
CA VAL A 23 -32.78 11.45 77.64
C VAL A 23 -33.87 12.40 77.15
N VAL A 24 -33.89 12.69 75.86
CA VAL A 24 -35.09 13.25 75.20
C VAL A 24 -35.85 12.08 74.60
N LEU A 25 -37.00 11.76 75.19
CA LEU A 25 -37.98 10.83 74.62
C LEU A 25 -38.51 11.45 73.32
N PHE A 26 -38.23 10.83 72.17
CA PHE A 26 -38.97 11.08 70.94
C PHE A 26 -39.76 9.80 70.62
N SER A 27 -41.08 9.90 70.70
CA SER A 27 -42.02 8.88 70.24
C SER A 27 -41.81 8.63 68.74
N MET A 28 -41.31 7.45 68.37
CA MET A 28 -41.32 7.01 66.97
C MET A 28 -42.76 6.64 66.59
N LEU A 29 -43.44 7.55 65.88
CA LEU A 29 -44.51 7.16 65.00
C LEU A 29 -43.86 6.45 63.81
N ALA A 30 -44.21 5.17 63.61
CA ALA A 30 -43.71 4.37 62.50
C ALA A 30 -44.16 4.99 61.17
N ALA A 31 -43.24 5.67 60.48
CA ALA A 31 -43.40 5.96 59.06
C ALA A 31 -42.99 4.70 58.30
N THR A 32 -43.97 3.97 57.75
CA THR A 32 -43.72 2.95 56.74
C THR A 32 -43.23 3.66 55.48
N ALA A 33 -41.91 3.82 55.36
CA ALA A 33 -41.30 4.22 54.10
C ALA A 33 -41.54 3.08 53.10
N THR A 34 -42.49 3.28 52.19
CA THR A 34 -42.52 2.53 50.94
C THR A 34 -41.21 2.83 50.21
N PRO A 35 -40.39 1.83 49.82
CA PRO A 35 -39.23 2.09 48.98
C PRO A 35 -39.74 2.51 47.61
N ALA A 36 -39.76 3.82 47.35
CA ALA A 36 -40.00 4.38 46.03
C ALA A 36 -38.66 4.78 45.39
N ASN A 37 -38.52 4.44 44.11
CA ASN A 37 -37.38 4.65 43.22
C ASN A 37 -36.14 3.77 43.42
N ALA A 38 -36.20 2.56 42.85
CA ALA A 38 -35.07 2.12 42.06
C ALA A 38 -34.91 3.14 40.91
N ILE A 39 -33.90 4.01 40.99
CA ILE A 39 -33.38 4.66 39.79
C ILE A 39 -32.90 3.52 38.89
N GLY A 40 -33.63 3.23 37.81
CA GLY A 40 -33.20 2.21 36.85
C GLY A 40 -31.77 2.52 36.43
N GLU A 41 -30.89 1.53 36.59
CA GLU A 41 -29.50 1.66 36.15
C GLU A 41 -29.52 2.09 34.68
N ILE A 42 -28.94 3.27 34.39
CA ILE A 42 -28.83 3.72 33.00
C ILE A 42 -27.79 2.81 32.35
N VAL A 43 -28.27 1.78 31.66
CA VAL A 43 -27.41 0.83 30.96
C VAL A 43 -26.86 1.50 29.70
N GLY A 44 -25.54 1.69 29.67
CA GLY A 44 -24.83 2.26 28.54
C GLY A 44 -24.92 1.41 27.25
N PRO A 45 -24.49 1.96 26.12
CA PRO A 45 -24.32 1.19 24.89
C PRO A 45 -23.20 0.16 25.07
N ALA A 46 -23.31 -0.98 24.39
CA ALA A 46 -22.23 -1.96 24.34
C ALA A 46 -22.03 -2.42 22.90
N VAL A 47 -20.78 -2.48 22.45
CA VAL A 47 -20.41 -3.05 21.16
C VAL A 47 -20.02 -4.51 21.39
N THR A 48 -20.66 -5.42 20.66
CA THR A 48 -20.46 -6.86 20.78
C THR A 48 -19.71 -7.47 19.59
N SER A 49 -19.75 -6.82 18.43
CA SER A 49 -18.91 -7.14 17.27
C SER A 49 -18.94 -6.02 16.25
N ILE A 50 -17.91 -5.95 15.41
CA ILE A 50 -17.88 -5.13 14.19
C ILE A 50 -17.55 -5.99 12.97
N SER A 51 -18.17 -5.69 11.82
CA SER A 51 -17.93 -6.41 10.57
C SER A 51 -18.04 -5.48 9.36
N PRO A 52 -17.02 -5.41 8.47
CA PRO A 52 -15.69 -5.96 8.66
C PRO A 52 -14.96 -5.32 9.85
N ASN A 53 -14.01 -6.03 10.46
CA ASN A 53 -13.16 -5.52 11.54
C ASN A 53 -11.82 -4.94 11.03
N SER A 54 -11.74 -4.66 9.73
CA SER A 54 -10.59 -4.01 9.10
C SER A 54 -11.02 -3.20 7.87
N GLY A 55 -10.22 -2.20 7.52
CA GLY A 55 -10.41 -1.37 6.33
C GLY A 55 -9.16 -0.59 5.98
N THR A 56 -9.21 0.17 4.89
CA THR A 56 -8.03 0.92 4.41
C THR A 56 -7.79 2.18 5.25
N THR A 57 -6.54 2.65 5.30
CA THR A 57 -6.15 3.93 5.93
C THR A 57 -6.82 5.15 5.28
N ASP A 58 -7.31 5.03 4.05
CA ASP A 58 -8.04 6.10 3.35
C ASP A 58 -9.45 6.33 3.93
N GLY A 59 -9.95 5.39 4.73
CA GLY A 59 -11.31 5.39 5.23
C GLY A 59 -12.31 4.85 4.20
N GLY A 60 -13.59 5.17 4.40
CA GLY A 60 -14.66 4.77 3.49
C GLY A 60 -15.12 3.32 3.65
N THR A 61 -14.55 2.56 4.58
CA THR A 61 -15.00 1.19 4.84
C THR A 61 -16.35 1.24 5.58
N THR A 62 -17.40 0.69 4.97
CA THR A 62 -18.70 0.53 5.63
C THR A 62 -18.61 -0.62 6.64
N VAL A 63 -18.88 -0.32 7.91
CA VAL A 63 -18.78 -1.23 9.06
C VAL A 63 -20.15 -1.36 9.71
N THR A 64 -20.62 -2.60 9.85
CA THR A 64 -21.75 -2.94 10.69
C THR A 64 -21.27 -3.17 12.12
N ILE A 65 -21.73 -2.33 13.04
CA ILE A 65 -21.48 -2.40 14.48
C ILE A 65 -22.70 -3.05 15.13
N THR A 66 -22.51 -4.22 15.75
CA THR A 66 -23.58 -4.96 16.44
C THR A 66 -23.40 -4.85 17.95
N GLY A 67 -24.49 -4.66 18.68
CA GLY A 67 -24.43 -4.42 20.12
C GLY A 67 -25.78 -4.25 20.78
N THR A 68 -25.82 -3.43 21.83
CA THR A 68 -27.03 -3.13 22.60
C THR A 68 -27.13 -1.65 22.94
N ASN A 69 -28.35 -1.17 23.15
CA ASN A 69 -28.68 0.19 23.60
C ASN A 69 -28.15 1.31 22.68
N PHE A 70 -28.23 1.13 21.36
CA PHE A 70 -27.80 2.13 20.38
C PHE A 70 -28.82 3.23 20.06
N ALA A 71 -30.03 3.14 20.62
CA ALA A 71 -31.02 4.20 20.48
C ALA A 71 -30.49 5.52 21.06
N GLY A 72 -30.62 6.61 20.31
CA GLY A 72 -30.11 7.93 20.73
C GLY A 72 -28.59 8.08 20.64
N THR A 73 -27.91 7.25 19.83
CA THR A 73 -26.51 7.47 19.46
C THR A 73 -26.36 8.84 18.79
N PHE A 74 -25.41 9.64 19.27
CA PHE A 74 -25.08 10.94 18.67
C PHE A 74 -23.64 11.01 18.14
N LEU A 75 -22.81 10.01 18.47
CA LEU A 75 -21.41 9.97 18.04
C LEU A 75 -20.91 8.53 17.92
N VAL A 76 -20.25 8.23 16.81
CA VAL A 76 -19.49 6.99 16.57
C VAL A 76 -18.05 7.38 16.30
N LEU A 77 -17.10 6.75 17.01
CA LEU A 77 -15.67 7.02 16.92
C LEU A 77 -14.92 5.76 16.47
N PHE A 78 -13.93 5.94 15.60
CA PHE A 78 -12.87 4.98 15.33
C PHE A 78 -11.61 5.51 16.01
N GLY A 79 -11.26 4.95 17.18
CA GLY A 79 -10.24 5.52 18.05
C GLY A 79 -10.68 6.89 18.58
N ALA A 80 -9.95 7.94 18.19
CA ALA A 80 -10.29 9.33 18.51
C ALA A 80 -10.97 10.09 17.36
N THR A 81 -11.10 9.47 16.18
CA THR A 81 -11.62 10.12 14.98
C THR A 81 -13.08 9.76 14.76
N GLN A 82 -13.92 10.76 14.47
CA GLN A 82 -15.34 10.54 14.20
C GLN A 82 -15.56 9.77 12.89
N ALA A 83 -16.51 8.84 12.88
CA ALA A 83 -16.98 8.19 11.67
C ALA A 83 -17.44 9.22 10.63
N THR A 84 -17.10 9.05 9.35
CA THR A 84 -17.49 10.00 8.29
C THR A 84 -19.01 10.11 8.17
N SER A 85 -19.71 9.01 8.39
CA SER A 85 -21.15 8.95 8.54
C SER A 85 -21.56 7.72 9.34
N TYR A 86 -22.77 7.71 9.89
CA TYR A 86 -23.39 6.51 10.43
C TYR A 86 -24.91 6.59 10.37
N THR A 87 -25.55 5.43 10.37
CA THR A 87 -27.00 5.22 10.49
C THR A 87 -27.27 4.27 11.64
N VAL A 88 -28.16 4.65 12.56
CA VAL A 88 -28.64 3.75 13.61
C VAL A 88 -29.78 2.93 13.01
N ASP A 89 -29.47 1.70 12.59
CA ASP A 89 -30.42 0.82 11.91
C ASP A 89 -31.45 0.23 12.90
N SER A 90 -31.01 -0.03 14.14
CA SER A 90 -31.87 -0.49 15.24
C SER A 90 -31.20 -0.23 16.60
N SER A 91 -31.84 -0.60 17.70
CA SER A 91 -31.23 -0.52 19.04
C SER A 91 -30.03 -1.45 19.23
N THR A 92 -29.75 -2.35 18.29
CA THR A 92 -28.66 -3.33 18.35
C THR A 92 -27.74 -3.29 17.13
N GLN A 93 -27.98 -2.43 16.15
CA GLN A 93 -27.11 -2.30 14.97
C GLN A 93 -26.95 -0.85 14.52
N ILE A 94 -25.71 -0.51 14.14
CA ILE A 94 -25.33 0.74 13.49
C ILE A 94 -24.52 0.40 12.24
N THR A 95 -24.83 1.04 11.12
CA THR A 95 -23.96 1.05 9.94
C THR A 95 -23.14 2.34 9.97
N ALA A 96 -21.82 2.26 10.05
CA ALA A 96 -20.91 3.41 10.10
C ALA A 96 -19.90 3.35 8.95
N VAL A 97 -19.38 4.50 8.53
CA VAL A 97 -18.31 4.60 7.53
C VAL A 97 -17.03 5.05 8.23
N SER A 98 -15.97 4.24 8.11
CA SER A 98 -14.68 4.54 8.75
C SER A 98 -14.09 5.84 8.19
N PRO A 99 -13.49 6.68 9.05
CA PRO A 99 -12.74 7.84 8.59
C PRO A 99 -11.36 7.44 8.06
N ALA A 100 -10.68 8.37 7.40
CA ALA A 100 -9.25 8.23 7.17
C ALA A 100 -8.50 8.20 8.51
N HIS A 101 -7.54 7.29 8.64
CA HIS A 101 -6.79 7.07 9.87
C HIS A 101 -5.41 6.45 9.57
N PHE A 102 -4.44 6.66 10.46
CA PHE A 102 -3.14 5.99 10.34
C PHE A 102 -3.27 4.47 10.52
N ALA A 103 -2.35 3.71 9.93
CA ALA A 103 -2.34 2.25 10.07
C ALA A 103 -2.23 1.83 11.55
N GLY A 104 -2.96 0.79 11.92
CA GLY A 104 -3.00 0.27 13.28
C GLY A 104 -4.40 -0.13 13.74
N VAL A 105 -4.47 -0.65 14.97
CA VAL A 105 -5.71 -1.10 15.60
C VAL A 105 -6.28 0.03 16.47
N VAL A 106 -7.59 0.25 16.37
CA VAL A 106 -8.33 1.20 17.23
C VAL A 106 -9.63 0.59 17.73
N ASP A 107 -10.14 1.08 18.86
CA ASP A 107 -11.46 0.71 19.37
C ASP A 107 -12.56 1.54 18.69
N VAL A 108 -13.65 0.90 18.27
CA VAL A 108 -14.85 1.54 17.74
C VAL A 108 -15.84 1.80 18.87
N ARG A 109 -16.09 3.08 19.18
CA ARG A 109 -16.96 3.46 20.30
C ARG A 109 -18.24 4.13 19.84
N VAL A 110 -19.32 3.76 20.52
CA VAL A 110 -20.65 4.33 20.34
C VAL A 110 -21.00 5.17 21.57
N ASN A 111 -21.35 6.43 21.35
CA ASN A 111 -21.70 7.37 22.41
C ASN A 111 -23.18 7.71 22.34
N THR A 112 -23.85 7.52 23.47
CA THR A 112 -25.25 7.89 23.70
C THR A 112 -25.34 8.78 24.93
N ALA A 113 -26.53 9.29 25.26
CA ALA A 113 -26.75 10.04 26.50
C ALA A 113 -26.44 9.20 27.77
N ALA A 114 -26.45 7.87 27.66
CA ALA A 114 -26.09 6.93 28.73
C ALA A 114 -24.56 6.74 28.89
N GLY A 115 -23.74 7.33 28.02
CA GLY A 115 -22.29 7.23 28.03
C GLY A 115 -21.71 6.62 26.75
N ALA A 116 -20.39 6.44 26.76
CA ALA A 116 -19.64 5.74 25.71
C ALA A 116 -19.63 4.23 25.97
N SER A 117 -19.63 3.44 24.89
CA SER A 117 -19.45 2.00 25.01
C SER A 117 -18.08 1.67 25.63
N PRO A 118 -17.98 0.60 26.45
CA PRO A 118 -16.70 0.15 26.97
C PRO A 118 -15.79 -0.33 25.83
N ILE A 119 -14.48 -0.32 26.09
CA ILE A 119 -13.49 -0.90 25.18
C ILE A 119 -13.41 -2.42 25.38
N SER A 120 -13.24 -3.15 24.29
CA SER A 120 -13.19 -4.60 24.27
C SER A 120 -12.44 -5.10 23.05
N GLN A 121 -12.11 -6.39 23.00
CA GLN A 121 -11.53 -6.95 21.77
C GLN A 121 -12.51 -6.99 20.60
N ASN A 122 -13.81 -6.94 20.88
CA ASN A 122 -14.86 -7.10 19.87
C ASN A 122 -15.18 -5.80 19.11
N ASP A 123 -14.68 -4.67 19.61
CA ASP A 123 -14.82 -3.36 18.97
C ASP A 123 -13.54 -2.91 18.25
N GLN A 124 -12.51 -3.77 18.18
CA GLN A 124 -11.27 -3.43 17.49
C GLN A 124 -11.43 -3.43 15.97
N PHE A 125 -11.11 -2.29 15.36
CA PHE A 125 -11.01 -2.10 13.92
C PHE A 125 -9.55 -1.87 13.51
N THR A 126 -9.09 -2.61 12.50
CA THR A 126 -7.71 -2.50 11.99
C THR A 126 -7.67 -1.65 10.72
N PHE A 127 -6.98 -0.51 10.77
CA PHE A 127 -6.63 0.26 9.59
C PHE A 127 -5.37 -0.33 8.93
N VAL A 128 -5.51 -0.78 7.69
CA VAL A 128 -4.46 -1.39 6.87
C VAL A 128 -4.09 -0.43 5.75
N ALA A 129 -2.81 -0.13 5.59
CA ALA A 129 -2.37 0.68 4.46
C ALA A 129 -2.56 -0.11 3.15
N PRO A 130 -3.18 0.49 2.12
CA PRO A 130 -3.44 -0.20 0.85
C PRO A 130 -2.14 -0.48 0.07
N THR A 131 -2.19 -1.47 -0.82
CA THR A 131 -1.12 -1.72 -1.80
C THR A 131 -1.10 -0.63 -2.88
N PRO A 132 0.05 -0.38 -3.52
CA PRO A 132 0.12 0.49 -4.68
C PRO A 132 -0.73 -0.06 -5.83
N THR A 133 -1.27 0.83 -6.65
CA THR A 133 -1.98 0.45 -7.88
C THR A 133 -1.35 1.12 -9.09
N VAL A 134 -1.40 0.46 -10.25
CA VAL A 134 -1.03 1.05 -11.53
C VAL A 134 -2.29 1.19 -12.38
N THR A 135 -2.51 2.38 -12.91
CA THR A 135 -3.67 2.72 -13.74
C THR A 135 -3.29 3.08 -15.17
N SER A 136 -2.05 3.51 -15.40
CA SER A 136 -1.47 3.67 -16.74
C SER A 136 0.04 3.84 -16.68
N ILE A 137 0.70 3.55 -17.81
CA ILE A 137 2.12 3.83 -18.04
C ILE A 137 2.31 4.59 -19.34
N SER A 138 3.32 5.45 -19.42
CA SER A 138 3.66 6.16 -20.65
C SER A 138 5.15 6.54 -20.70
N PRO A 139 5.88 6.20 -21.77
CA PRO A 139 5.44 5.35 -22.89
C PRO A 139 5.27 3.88 -22.47
N SER A 140 4.47 3.12 -23.22
CA SER A 140 4.24 1.67 -22.99
C SER A 140 5.19 0.74 -23.76
N SER A 141 6.25 1.30 -24.34
CA SER A 141 7.28 0.52 -25.03
C SER A 141 8.64 1.22 -25.05
N GLY A 142 9.70 0.44 -25.29
CA GLY A 142 11.08 0.91 -25.34
C GLY A 142 12.02 -0.10 -25.98
N PRO A 143 13.28 0.26 -26.25
CA PRO A 143 14.24 -0.65 -26.85
C PRO A 143 14.67 -1.74 -25.85
N THR A 144 15.05 -2.91 -26.36
CA THR A 144 15.63 -4.01 -25.54
C THR A 144 16.92 -3.62 -24.80
N THR A 145 17.57 -2.53 -25.21
CA THR A 145 18.74 -1.96 -24.53
C THR A 145 18.39 -1.19 -23.26
N GLY A 146 17.10 -0.97 -22.97
CA GLY A 146 16.64 -0.17 -21.84
C GLY A 146 16.81 1.34 -22.05
N GLY A 147 16.70 2.10 -20.94
CA GLY A 147 16.91 3.54 -20.90
C GLY A 147 15.64 4.38 -21.14
N THR A 148 14.51 3.76 -21.46
CA THR A 148 13.23 4.48 -21.57
C THR A 148 12.78 4.97 -20.21
N SER A 149 12.61 6.28 -20.05
CA SER A 149 11.95 6.86 -18.87
C SER A 149 10.43 6.71 -19.01
N VAL A 150 9.82 5.95 -18.11
CA VAL A 150 8.40 5.63 -18.07
C VAL A 150 7.75 6.36 -16.90
N THR A 151 6.72 7.14 -17.19
CA THR A 151 5.81 7.69 -16.19
C THR A 151 4.76 6.66 -15.85
N ILE A 152 4.70 6.27 -14.59
CA ILE A 152 3.75 5.30 -14.03
C ILE A 152 2.72 6.10 -13.21
N THR A 153 1.45 5.97 -13.55
CA THR A 153 0.34 6.66 -12.86
C THR A 153 -0.50 5.67 -12.09
N GLY A 154 -0.89 6.02 -10.86
CA GLY A 154 -1.47 5.07 -9.92
C GLY A 154 -2.00 5.70 -8.63
N THR A 155 -2.07 4.90 -7.57
CA THR A 155 -2.40 5.36 -6.20
C THR A 155 -1.46 4.73 -5.18
N HIS A 156 -1.26 5.39 -4.04
CA HIS A 156 -0.39 4.92 -2.95
C HIS A 156 1.06 4.72 -3.38
N LEU A 157 1.54 5.58 -4.29
CA LEU A 157 2.86 5.42 -4.90
C LEU A 157 3.99 5.95 -4.01
N ASN A 158 3.71 6.75 -2.98
CA ASN A 158 4.76 7.24 -2.08
C ASN A 158 5.41 6.14 -1.22
N SER A 159 4.76 4.99 -1.04
CA SER A 159 5.32 3.88 -0.26
C SER A 159 6.08 2.85 -1.09
N VAL A 160 6.15 3.03 -2.41
CA VAL A 160 6.87 2.13 -3.31
C VAL A 160 8.37 2.19 -3.02
N LEU A 161 9.00 1.02 -2.88
CA LEU A 161 10.43 0.88 -2.62
C LEU A 161 11.18 0.30 -3.82
N GLU A 162 10.48 -0.33 -4.75
CA GLU A 162 11.06 -1.01 -5.89
C GLU A 162 10.06 -1.06 -7.06
N VAL A 163 10.59 -0.92 -8.28
CA VAL A 163 9.85 -0.99 -9.54
C VAL A 163 10.52 -2.05 -10.41
N LEU A 164 9.77 -3.06 -10.83
CA LEU A 164 10.26 -4.11 -11.72
C LEU A 164 9.58 -4.02 -13.09
N PHE A 165 10.35 -4.24 -14.15
CA PHE A 165 9.89 -4.49 -15.50
C PHE A 165 9.98 -6.01 -15.74
N GLY A 166 8.86 -6.72 -15.56
CA GLY A 166 8.86 -8.18 -15.53
C GLY A 166 9.65 -8.69 -14.32
N ASN A 167 10.82 -9.27 -14.55
CA ASN A 167 11.71 -9.79 -13.52
C ASN A 167 13.01 -8.97 -13.34
N ALA A 168 13.10 -7.81 -13.97
CA ALA A 168 14.29 -6.95 -13.94
C ALA A 168 13.97 -5.64 -13.25
N ASP A 169 14.83 -5.23 -12.31
CA ASP A 169 14.69 -3.97 -11.59
C ASP A 169 14.85 -2.78 -12.53
N ALA A 170 14.02 -1.76 -12.33
CA ALA A 170 14.25 -0.45 -12.96
C ALA A 170 15.65 0.05 -12.60
N THR A 171 16.36 0.64 -13.58
CA THR A 171 17.73 1.14 -13.31
C THR A 171 17.74 2.33 -12.35
N SER A 172 16.62 3.05 -12.30
CA SER A 172 16.32 4.08 -11.30
C SER A 172 14.83 4.37 -11.33
N PHE A 173 14.30 4.92 -10.23
CA PHE A 173 12.98 5.51 -10.21
C PHE A 173 12.94 6.68 -9.22
N ALA A 174 11.94 7.55 -9.37
CA ALA A 174 11.70 8.69 -8.49
C ALA A 174 10.21 8.89 -8.27
N HIS A 175 9.83 9.15 -7.02
CA HIS A 175 8.49 9.58 -6.66
C HIS A 175 8.28 11.01 -7.13
N VAL A 176 7.19 11.24 -7.86
CA VAL A 176 6.74 12.59 -8.24
C VAL A 176 5.61 13.04 -7.33
N SER A 177 4.67 12.14 -7.05
CA SER A 177 3.55 12.33 -6.12
C SER A 177 3.04 10.97 -5.64
N ASP A 178 2.01 10.96 -4.77
CA ASP A 178 1.34 9.71 -4.39
C ASP A 178 0.65 9.00 -5.57
N THR A 179 0.48 9.69 -6.69
CA THR A 179 -0.19 9.18 -7.89
C THR A 179 0.73 9.06 -9.09
N GLN A 180 2.02 9.40 -8.96
CA GLN A 180 2.96 9.33 -10.06
C GLN A 180 4.40 8.99 -9.64
N ILE A 181 4.99 8.03 -10.34
CA ILE A 181 6.42 7.69 -10.30
C ILE A 181 6.99 7.84 -11.72
N THR A 182 8.27 8.20 -11.82
CA THR A 182 9.05 8.01 -13.05
C THR A 182 10.05 6.88 -12.82
N ALA A 183 10.17 5.94 -13.76
CA ALA A 183 11.08 4.80 -13.67
C ALA A 183 11.81 4.59 -15.00
N VAL A 184 13.09 4.24 -14.94
CA VAL A 184 13.89 3.99 -16.14
C VAL A 184 13.96 2.49 -16.41
N ALA A 185 13.46 2.07 -17.57
CA ALA A 185 13.41 0.68 -17.98
C ALA A 185 14.83 0.08 -18.10
N PRO A 186 15.08 -1.11 -17.55
CA PRO A 186 16.36 -1.81 -17.71
C PRO A 186 16.53 -2.39 -19.11
N ALA A 187 17.72 -2.91 -19.40
CA ALA A 187 17.90 -3.78 -20.55
C ALA A 187 17.14 -5.10 -20.30
N HIS A 188 16.37 -5.55 -21.29
CA HIS A 188 15.54 -6.73 -21.17
C HIS A 188 15.36 -7.40 -22.55
N ALA A 189 15.09 -8.71 -22.57
CA ALA A 189 14.75 -9.42 -23.78
C ALA A 189 13.48 -8.87 -24.44
N ALA A 190 13.36 -9.02 -25.76
CA ALA A 190 12.18 -8.58 -26.48
C ALA A 190 10.91 -9.28 -25.99
N GLY A 191 9.82 -8.54 -25.87
CA GLY A 191 8.54 -9.05 -25.38
C GLY A 191 7.82 -8.05 -24.50
N THR A 192 6.55 -8.37 -24.19
CA THR A 192 5.72 -7.60 -23.26
C THR A 192 5.88 -8.16 -21.86
N VAL A 193 6.06 -7.28 -20.88
CA VAL A 193 6.13 -7.60 -19.45
C VAL A 193 5.23 -6.64 -18.67
N ASP A 194 4.79 -7.06 -17.49
CA ASP A 194 4.07 -6.17 -16.57
C ASP A 194 5.08 -5.37 -15.73
N ILE A 195 4.76 -4.09 -15.48
CA ILE A 195 5.47 -3.27 -14.49
C ILE A 195 4.82 -3.50 -13.13
N THR A 196 5.60 -3.98 -12.16
CA THR A 196 5.12 -4.19 -10.79
C THR A 196 5.79 -3.25 -9.81
N LEU A 197 5.00 -2.75 -8.85
CA LEU A 197 5.45 -1.85 -7.80
C LEU A 197 5.42 -2.59 -6.47
N PHE A 198 6.54 -2.61 -5.76
CA PHE A 198 6.62 -3.22 -4.44
C PHE A 198 6.62 -2.16 -3.35
N SER A 199 5.78 -2.33 -2.34
CA SER A 199 5.79 -1.56 -1.10
C SER A 199 5.77 -2.50 0.11
N PRO A 200 6.02 -2.02 1.34
CA PRO A 200 5.88 -2.85 2.54
C PRO A 200 4.44 -3.38 2.77
N GLN A 201 3.46 -2.83 2.06
CA GLN A 201 2.05 -3.27 2.13
C GLN A 201 1.75 -4.42 1.15
N GLY A 202 2.64 -4.64 0.17
CA GLY A 202 2.51 -5.67 -0.85
C GLY A 202 2.88 -5.16 -2.25
N THR A 203 2.69 -6.03 -3.22
CA THR A 203 2.96 -5.74 -4.65
C THR A 203 1.68 -5.28 -5.34
N SER A 204 1.79 -4.34 -6.28
CA SER A 204 0.68 -3.98 -7.15
C SER A 204 0.18 -5.19 -7.95
N ALA A 205 -1.13 -5.26 -8.18
CA ALA A 205 -1.69 -6.25 -9.11
C ALA A 205 -1.24 -5.95 -10.55
N THR A 206 -1.06 -6.99 -11.35
CA THR A 206 -0.76 -6.90 -12.79
C THR A 206 -2.03 -6.71 -13.61
N SER A 207 -1.96 -5.93 -14.68
CA SER A 207 -3.11 -5.58 -15.51
C SER A 207 -2.69 -5.11 -16.91
N ALA A 208 -3.65 -4.94 -17.82
CA ALA A 208 -3.30 -4.40 -19.14
C ALA A 208 -2.72 -2.96 -19.08
N ALA A 209 -2.94 -2.23 -17.99
CA ALA A 209 -2.49 -0.85 -17.82
C ALA A 209 -0.99 -0.72 -17.46
N ASP A 210 -0.36 -1.79 -16.99
CA ASP A 210 1.04 -1.84 -16.60
C ASP A 210 1.95 -2.62 -17.57
N GLN A 211 1.40 -3.06 -18.71
CA GLN A 211 2.18 -3.75 -19.74
C GLN A 211 3.14 -2.83 -20.50
N PHE A 212 4.43 -3.11 -20.40
CA PHE A 212 5.51 -2.46 -21.14
C PHE A 212 6.12 -3.42 -22.17
N THR A 213 6.31 -2.97 -23.41
CA THR A 213 6.86 -3.81 -24.49
C THR A 213 8.30 -3.43 -24.84
N PHE A 214 9.22 -4.37 -24.66
CA PHE A 214 10.60 -4.28 -25.14
C PHE A 214 10.68 -4.66 -26.62
N ILE A 215 11.09 -3.71 -27.45
CA ILE A 215 11.16 -3.82 -28.91
C ILE A 215 12.64 -3.89 -29.31
N THR A 216 13.01 -4.85 -30.16
CA THR A 216 14.34 -4.83 -30.79
C THR A 216 14.34 -3.78 -31.89
N PRO A 217 15.17 -2.72 -31.82
CA PRO A 217 15.23 -1.72 -32.86
C PRO A 217 15.64 -2.31 -34.20
N ALA A 218 15.03 -1.85 -35.29
CA ALA A 218 15.41 -2.29 -36.62
C ALA A 218 16.85 -1.85 -36.96
N PRO A 219 17.64 -2.70 -37.63
CA PRO A 219 18.94 -2.30 -38.17
C PRO A 219 18.76 -1.24 -39.25
N THR A 220 19.70 -0.30 -39.31
CA THR A 220 19.77 0.69 -40.40
C THR A 220 21.15 0.68 -41.01
N VAL A 221 21.22 0.77 -42.34
CA VAL A 221 22.47 0.90 -43.10
C VAL A 221 22.64 2.37 -43.47
N THR A 222 23.82 2.94 -43.20
CA THR A 222 24.14 4.33 -43.53
C THR A 222 25.26 4.46 -44.56
N ALA A 223 26.16 3.47 -44.66
CA ALA A 223 27.19 3.46 -45.68
C ALA A 223 27.64 2.03 -46.02
N VAL A 224 28.13 1.85 -47.25
CA VAL A 224 28.73 0.61 -47.74
C VAL A 224 30.05 0.95 -48.45
N SER A 225 31.12 0.22 -48.13
CA SER A 225 32.46 0.47 -48.68
C SER A 225 33.28 -0.81 -48.87
N PRO A 226 33.77 -1.10 -50.09
CA PRO A 226 33.50 -0.37 -51.33
C PRO A 226 32.03 -0.49 -51.74
N SER A 227 31.51 0.51 -52.47
CA SER A 227 30.14 0.52 -53.01
C SER A 227 30.00 -0.21 -54.35
N SER A 228 31.05 -0.91 -54.78
CA SER A 228 31.09 -1.70 -56.00
C SER A 228 32.00 -2.92 -55.84
N GLY A 229 31.77 -3.95 -56.66
CA GLY A 229 32.49 -5.22 -56.62
C GLY A 229 32.41 -5.95 -57.96
N THR A 230 32.99 -7.16 -58.03
CA THR A 230 32.98 -7.96 -59.26
C THR A 230 31.69 -8.80 -59.37
N THR A 231 31.22 -9.07 -60.59
CA THR A 231 30.06 -9.96 -60.82
C THR A 231 30.32 -11.41 -60.39
N ALA A 232 31.58 -11.81 -60.25
CA ALA A 232 31.97 -13.11 -59.69
C ALA A 232 31.77 -13.20 -58.16
N GLY A 233 31.42 -12.10 -57.48
CA GLY A 233 31.33 -12.02 -56.03
C GLY A 233 32.71 -11.92 -55.37
N GLY A 234 32.78 -12.23 -54.07
CA GLY A 234 34.02 -12.29 -53.29
C GLY A 234 34.55 -10.94 -52.81
N THR A 235 33.95 -9.82 -53.21
CA THR A 235 34.32 -8.50 -52.71
C THR A 235 33.98 -8.38 -51.22
N SER A 236 34.99 -8.10 -50.39
CA SER A 236 34.80 -7.77 -48.98
C SER A 236 34.26 -6.34 -48.87
N VAL A 237 33.09 -6.19 -48.26
CA VAL A 237 32.36 -4.92 -48.07
C VAL A 237 32.21 -4.66 -46.58
N THR A 238 32.51 -3.45 -46.17
CA THR A 238 32.19 -2.92 -44.84
C THR A 238 30.87 -2.17 -44.91
N ILE A 239 29.89 -2.61 -44.12
CA ILE A 239 28.59 -1.96 -43.93
C ILE A 239 28.66 -1.20 -42.61
N THR A 240 28.37 0.09 -42.66
CA THR A 240 28.24 0.96 -41.48
C THR A 240 26.77 1.27 -41.24
N GLY A 241 26.35 1.30 -39.97
CA GLY A 241 24.95 1.46 -39.62
C GLY A 241 24.67 1.48 -38.12
N THR A 242 23.48 1.03 -37.73
CA THR A 242 23.06 0.88 -36.33
C THR A 242 22.30 -0.43 -36.10
N ASN A 243 22.24 -0.86 -34.84
CA ASN A 243 21.52 -2.05 -34.36
C ASN A 243 21.92 -3.36 -35.06
N PHE A 244 23.19 -3.49 -35.46
CA PHE A 244 23.70 -4.71 -36.11
C PHE A 244 24.02 -5.86 -35.16
N ALA A 245 23.97 -5.65 -33.84
CA ALA A 245 24.35 -6.66 -32.85
C ALA A 245 23.55 -7.98 -32.98
N SER A 246 22.29 -7.90 -33.43
CA SER A 246 21.41 -9.04 -33.65
C SER A 246 21.24 -9.41 -35.13
N ALA A 247 22.07 -8.87 -36.03
CA ALA A 247 22.00 -9.18 -37.45
C ALA A 247 22.29 -10.67 -37.70
N SER A 248 21.33 -11.37 -38.31
CA SER A 248 21.42 -12.81 -38.60
C SER A 248 21.63 -13.13 -40.08
N ALA A 249 21.44 -12.15 -40.95
CA ALA A 249 21.69 -12.27 -42.38
C ALA A 249 22.01 -10.91 -42.99
N VAL A 250 22.83 -10.93 -44.05
CA VAL A 250 23.03 -9.81 -44.98
C VAL A 250 22.69 -10.30 -46.37
N LYS A 251 21.96 -9.51 -47.14
CA LYS A 251 21.60 -9.82 -48.53
C LYS A 251 22.08 -8.70 -49.45
N PHE A 252 22.35 -9.06 -50.70
CA PHE A 252 22.57 -8.15 -51.81
C PHE A 252 21.38 -8.36 -52.76
N GLY A 253 20.40 -7.47 -52.69
CA GLY A 253 19.07 -7.66 -53.25
C GLY A 253 18.39 -8.86 -52.60
N THR A 254 18.15 -9.91 -53.39
CA THR A 254 17.54 -11.16 -52.90
C THR A 254 18.56 -12.23 -52.53
N THR A 255 19.84 -12.04 -52.89
CA THR A 255 20.89 -13.05 -52.73
C THR A 255 21.59 -12.91 -51.38
N ALA A 256 21.64 -13.98 -50.59
CA ALA A 256 22.39 -13.98 -49.33
C ALA A 256 23.89 -13.78 -49.57
N ALA A 257 24.53 -13.01 -48.69
CA ALA A 257 25.98 -12.92 -48.66
C ALA A 257 26.63 -14.29 -48.41
N THR A 258 27.84 -14.49 -48.94
CA THR A 258 28.55 -15.77 -48.77
C THR A 258 29.02 -15.97 -47.34
N THR A 259 29.52 -14.90 -46.71
CA THR A 259 29.88 -14.83 -45.29
C THR A 259 29.65 -13.42 -44.79
N PHE A 260 29.38 -13.26 -43.49
CA PHE A 260 29.44 -11.96 -42.83
C PHE A 260 29.90 -12.12 -41.38
N THR A 261 30.48 -11.05 -40.86
CA THR A 261 30.92 -10.92 -39.47
C THR A 261 30.37 -9.61 -38.94
N VAL A 262 29.60 -9.69 -37.85
CA VAL A 262 29.21 -8.50 -37.08
C VAL A 262 30.41 -8.05 -36.26
N ASN A 263 31.06 -6.97 -36.69
CA ASN A 263 32.23 -6.43 -35.99
C ASN A 263 31.82 -5.65 -34.73
N SER A 264 30.70 -4.93 -34.81
CA SER A 264 30.10 -4.16 -33.72
C SER A 264 28.61 -3.91 -33.99
N ALA A 265 27.91 -3.27 -33.05
CA ALA A 265 26.54 -2.81 -33.27
C ALA A 265 26.38 -1.78 -34.42
N THR A 266 27.49 -1.26 -34.95
CA THR A 266 27.50 -0.24 -36.01
C THR A 266 28.29 -0.65 -37.25
N GLN A 267 28.91 -1.84 -37.27
CA GLN A 267 29.71 -2.28 -38.40
C GLN A 267 29.60 -3.79 -38.65
N ILE A 268 29.39 -4.15 -39.92
CA ILE A 268 29.45 -5.52 -40.42
C ILE A 268 30.51 -5.58 -41.53
N THR A 269 31.36 -6.62 -41.54
CA THR A 269 32.14 -6.99 -42.71
C THR A 269 31.47 -8.17 -43.40
N VAL A 270 31.23 -8.07 -44.71
CA VAL A 270 30.49 -9.06 -45.49
C VAL A 270 31.20 -9.38 -46.80
N THR A 271 31.11 -10.61 -47.26
CA THR A 271 31.61 -11.03 -48.58
C THR A 271 30.46 -11.10 -49.57
N ALA A 272 30.48 -10.21 -50.56
CA ALA A 272 29.45 -10.11 -51.59
C ALA A 272 29.29 -11.43 -52.37
N PRO A 273 28.06 -11.90 -52.63
CA PRO A 273 27.83 -13.07 -53.46
C PRO A 273 28.07 -12.77 -54.94
N ALA A 274 28.19 -13.82 -55.75
CA ALA A 274 28.16 -13.67 -57.21
C ALA A 274 26.78 -13.15 -57.66
N GLY A 275 26.75 -12.32 -58.70
CA GLY A 275 25.52 -11.66 -59.16
C GLY A 275 25.66 -11.03 -60.54
N ALA A 276 24.52 -10.69 -61.13
CA ALA A 276 24.48 -9.95 -62.39
C ALA A 276 24.98 -8.51 -62.22
N ALA A 277 25.46 -7.90 -63.29
CA ALA A 277 25.84 -6.48 -63.27
C ALA A 277 24.61 -5.59 -63.01
N GLY A 278 24.73 -4.66 -62.07
CA GLY A 278 23.68 -3.71 -61.72
C GLY A 278 23.78 -3.23 -60.28
N THR A 279 22.97 -2.24 -59.94
CA THR A 279 22.81 -1.76 -58.56
C THR A 279 21.85 -2.67 -57.80
N VAL A 280 22.18 -3.02 -56.56
CA VAL A 280 21.34 -3.79 -55.65
C VAL A 280 21.32 -3.12 -54.28
N ASP A 281 20.20 -3.27 -53.56
CA ASP A 281 20.08 -2.84 -52.17
C ASP A 281 20.78 -3.84 -51.24
N ILE A 282 21.23 -3.37 -50.09
CA ILE A 282 21.86 -4.17 -49.02
C ILE A 282 21.07 -4.00 -47.73
#